data_AF-X0TNP1-F1
#
_entry.id   AF-X0TNP1-F1
#
_cell.length_a   1.000
_cell.length_b   1.000
_cell.length_c   1.000
_cell.angle_alpha   90.00
_cell.angle_beta   90.00
_cell.angle_gamma   90.00
#
_symmetry.space_group_name_H-M   'P 1'
#
loop_
_entity.id
_entity.type
_entity.pdbx_description
1 polymer ?
#
loop_
_entity_poly.entity_id
_entity_poly.type
_entity_poly.pdbx_seq_one_letter_code
_entity_poly.pdbx_strand_id
1 'polypeptide(L)'
;PTTVRSSKPVAARAHILTRAIDPFGRPVAFGFAGNAPERSGADLFLDTNRLDNSLNAALMREGHVYPSFYSARQINGERVGGLPGDLRERLTGLANDAINADKGVWPHDQSTDSPQVTQDSDLFQLAIWPKLYRRLAKYYDDENANHANLFGFRDWLHADRSGRDDLILVLPIGELLNLSDILTITANTINMKYLSTDLVIVPR
;
A
#
# COMPACT_ATOMS: atom_id res chain seq x y z
N PRO A 1 13.25 3.40 -18.50
CA PRO A 1 14.66 3.12 -18.12
C PRO A 1 14.80 2.87 -16.60
N THR A 2 14.81 1.61 -16.17
CA THR A 2 14.68 1.20 -14.75
C THR A 2 15.92 0.49 -14.20
N THR A 3 17.11 0.81 -14.70
CA THR A 3 18.36 0.24 -14.20
C THR A 3 19.22 1.35 -13.59
N VAL A 4 19.50 1.24 -12.29
CA VAL A 4 20.48 2.08 -11.61
C VAL A 4 21.86 1.73 -12.21
N ARG A 5 22.46 2.67 -12.95
CA ARG A 5 23.76 2.46 -13.61
C ARG A 5 24.95 2.60 -12.65
N SER A 6 24.80 3.39 -11.59
CA SER A 6 25.79 3.60 -10.53
C SER A 6 25.15 4.27 -9.33
N SER A 7 25.63 3.99 -8.12
CA SER A 7 25.30 4.73 -6.90
C SER A 7 26.57 5.19 -6.18
N LYS A 8 26.49 6.32 -5.48
CA LYS A 8 27.52 6.77 -4.53
C LYS A 8 26.83 7.08 -3.20
N PRO A 9 27.10 6.32 -2.12
CA PRO A 9 28.01 5.17 -2.07
C PRO A 9 27.46 3.93 -2.81
N VAL A 10 28.34 3.01 -3.21
CA VAL A 10 27.96 1.74 -3.87
C VAL A 10 27.17 0.84 -2.91
N ALA A 11 27.48 0.93 -1.60
CA ALA A 11 26.75 0.25 -0.55
C ALA A 11 26.68 1.16 0.70
N ALA A 12 25.60 1.02 1.47
CA ALA A 12 25.46 1.63 2.77
C ALA A 12 25.24 0.54 3.81
N ARG A 13 25.81 0.71 5.01
CA ARG A 13 25.47 -0.16 6.14
C ARG A 13 24.03 0.10 6.55
N ALA A 14 23.30 -0.96 6.83
CA ALA A 14 21.91 -0.91 7.25
C ALA A 14 21.57 -2.13 8.12
N HIS A 15 20.48 -2.02 8.85
CA HIS A 15 19.87 -3.13 9.58
C HIS A 15 18.34 -3.08 9.43
N ILE A 16 17.68 -4.18 9.76
CA ILE A 16 16.22 -4.28 9.71
C ILE A 16 15.65 -4.70 11.06
N LEU A 17 14.45 -4.23 11.34
CA LEU A 17 13.59 -4.76 12.40
C LEU A 17 12.42 -5.47 11.76
N THR A 18 12.29 -6.77 12.03
CA THR A 18 11.26 -7.63 11.44
C THR A 18 10.60 -8.49 12.50
N ARG A 19 9.32 -8.79 12.29
CA ARG A 19 8.53 -9.72 13.12
C ARG A 19 7.80 -10.76 12.28
N ALA A 20 7.86 -10.66 10.96
CA ALA A 20 7.09 -11.51 10.07
C ALA A 20 7.81 -11.73 8.74
N ILE A 21 7.44 -12.82 8.09
CA ILE A 21 7.84 -13.17 6.73
C ILE A 21 6.53 -13.24 5.92
N ASP A 22 6.56 -12.71 4.71
CA ASP A 22 5.43 -12.80 3.79
C ASP A 22 5.31 -14.21 3.16
N PRO A 23 4.23 -14.52 2.44
CA PRO A 23 4.06 -15.84 1.81
C PRO A 23 5.16 -16.23 0.80
N PHE A 24 6.00 -15.29 0.37
CA PHE A 24 7.10 -15.51 -0.58
C PHE A 24 8.47 -15.59 0.11
N GLY A 25 8.51 -15.69 1.44
CA GLY A 25 9.76 -15.82 2.17
C GLY A 25 10.49 -14.49 2.40
N ARG A 26 9.86 -13.34 2.11
CA ARG A 26 10.49 -12.02 2.27
C ARG A 26 10.19 -11.45 3.66
N PRO A 27 11.19 -10.88 4.36
CA PRO A 27 10.94 -10.23 5.64
C PRO A 27 10.07 -8.98 5.46
N VAL A 28 9.06 -8.82 6.32
CA VAL A 28 8.28 -7.58 6.42
C VAL A 28 8.89 -6.74 7.53
N ALA A 29 9.59 -5.68 7.14
CA ALA A 29 10.53 -5.02 8.04
C ALA A 29 10.56 -3.49 7.93
N PHE A 30 11.04 -2.87 9.01
CA PHE A 30 11.51 -1.49 9.01
C PHE A 30 13.01 -1.46 8.75
N GLY A 31 13.44 -0.68 7.76
CA GLY A 31 14.86 -0.51 7.43
C GLY A 31 15.47 0.69 8.13
N PHE A 32 16.72 0.56 8.57
CA PHE A 32 17.46 1.62 9.27
C PHE A 32 18.86 1.74 8.69
N ALA A 33 19.36 2.97 8.57
CA ALA A 33 20.75 3.21 8.17
C ALA A 33 21.71 2.91 9.33
N GLY A 34 22.91 2.45 8.99
CA GLY A 34 23.97 2.13 9.95
C GLY A 34 23.82 0.76 10.63
N ASN A 35 24.68 0.54 11.61
CA ASN A 35 24.68 -0.69 12.42
C ASN A 35 23.57 -0.61 13.47
N ALA A 36 22.94 -1.76 13.77
CA ALA A 36 22.07 -1.85 14.94
C ALA A 36 22.91 -1.69 16.23
N PRO A 37 22.43 -0.94 17.24
CA PRO A 37 23.05 -0.94 18.55
C PRO A 37 22.83 -2.28 19.29
N GLU A 38 21.77 -3.02 18.93
CA GLU A 38 21.50 -4.34 19.48
C GLU A 38 22.25 -5.46 18.74
N ARG A 39 22.41 -6.59 19.44
CA ARG A 39 22.85 -7.84 18.79
C ARG A 39 21.79 -8.31 17.79
N SER A 40 22.25 -8.97 16.72
CA SER A 40 21.34 -9.67 15.79
C SER A 40 20.46 -10.67 16.53
N GLY A 41 19.16 -10.69 16.21
CA GLY A 41 18.18 -11.57 16.86
C GLY A 41 17.74 -11.12 18.25
N ALA A 42 18.07 -9.92 18.69
CA ALA A 42 17.50 -9.35 19.92
C ALA A 42 16.01 -9.07 19.76
N ASP A 43 15.24 -9.40 20.80
CA ASP A 43 13.87 -8.94 20.95
C ASP A 43 13.86 -7.47 21.36
N LEU A 44 13.03 -6.67 20.71
CA LEU A 44 12.95 -5.24 20.94
C LEU A 44 11.54 -4.72 20.67
N PHE A 45 11.21 -3.63 21.36
CA PHE A 45 10.00 -2.87 21.12
C PHE A 45 10.29 -1.72 20.16
N LEU A 46 9.51 -1.63 19.08
CA LEU A 46 9.58 -0.52 18.14
C LEU A 46 8.52 0.51 18.53
N ASP A 47 8.97 1.64 19.09
CA ASP A 47 8.12 2.79 19.37
C ASP A 47 8.13 3.80 18.19
N THR A 48 7.32 4.84 18.30
CA THR A 48 7.19 5.89 17.28
C THR A 48 8.47 6.73 17.11
N ASN A 49 9.25 6.91 18.18
CA ASN A 49 10.52 7.66 18.13
C ASN A 49 11.57 6.91 17.32
N ARG A 50 11.70 5.60 17.52
CA ARG A 50 12.60 4.76 16.72
C ARG A 50 12.06 4.64 15.30
N LEU A 51 10.74 4.43 15.11
CA LEU A 51 10.11 4.40 13.79
C LEU A 51 10.48 5.61 12.92
N ASP A 52 10.53 6.82 13.49
CA ASP A 52 10.86 8.04 12.74
C ASP A 52 12.22 8.01 12.05
N ASN A 53 13.16 7.25 12.63
CA ASN A 53 14.51 7.08 12.12
C ASN A 53 14.61 5.97 11.05
N SER A 54 13.50 5.31 10.73
CA SER A 54 13.45 4.30 9.68
C SER A 54 13.39 4.92 8.29
N LEU A 55 13.93 4.20 7.31
CA LEU A 55 13.76 4.49 5.89
C LEU A 55 12.27 4.55 5.52
N ASN A 56 11.43 3.71 6.12
CA ASN A 56 9.99 3.68 5.87
C ASN A 56 9.33 5.03 6.23
N ALA A 57 9.65 5.57 7.40
CA ALA A 57 9.16 6.88 7.84
C ALA A 57 9.74 8.01 6.99
N ALA A 58 11.02 7.93 6.59
CA ALA A 58 11.62 8.91 5.69
C ALA A 58 10.93 8.94 4.32
N LEU A 59 10.70 7.77 3.70
CA LEU A 59 9.98 7.68 2.43
C LEU A 59 8.54 8.19 2.52
N MET A 60 7.85 7.90 3.62
CA MET A 60 6.49 8.40 3.86
C MET A 60 6.48 9.94 3.98
N ARG A 61 7.41 10.50 4.75
CA ARG A 61 7.56 11.95 4.99
C ARG A 61 7.89 12.74 3.73
N GLU A 62 8.62 12.14 2.80
CA GLU A 62 8.94 12.74 1.50
C GLU A 62 7.90 12.41 0.41
N GLY A 63 6.81 11.74 0.76
CA GLY A 63 5.75 11.39 -0.19
C GLY A 63 6.20 10.45 -1.31
N HIS A 64 7.24 9.64 -1.08
CA HIS A 64 7.77 8.71 -2.08
C HIS A 64 7.05 7.36 -2.09
N VAL A 65 6.14 7.14 -1.15
CA VAL A 65 5.38 5.90 -1.02
C VAL A 65 3.94 6.20 -0.62
N TYR A 66 3.02 5.37 -1.09
CA TYR A 66 1.65 5.35 -0.59
C TYR A 66 1.57 4.56 0.73
N PRO A 67 0.73 5.00 1.68
CA PRO A 67 0.32 4.13 2.77
C PRO A 67 -0.45 2.92 2.21
N SER A 68 -0.07 1.74 2.68
CA SER A 68 -0.69 0.45 2.34
C SER A 68 -0.66 -0.42 3.58
N PHE A 69 -1.44 -0.01 4.58
CA PHE A 69 -1.47 -0.69 5.86
C PHE A 69 -2.26 -1.99 5.78
N TYR A 70 -1.84 -2.96 6.59
CA TYR A 70 -2.50 -4.24 6.72
C TYR A 70 -2.90 -4.48 8.16
N SER A 71 -4.09 -5.04 8.37
CA SER A 71 -4.48 -5.55 9.68
C SER A 71 -3.68 -6.81 10.00
N ALA A 72 -3.66 -7.17 11.29
CA ALA A 72 -3.11 -8.45 11.70
C ALA A 72 -4.08 -9.58 11.33
N ARG A 73 -3.53 -10.78 11.11
CA ARG A 73 -4.29 -12.02 10.92
C ARG A 73 -4.27 -12.84 12.20
N GLN A 74 -5.28 -13.70 12.39
CA GLN A 74 -5.25 -14.75 13.40
C GLN A 74 -4.72 -16.04 12.75
N ILE A 75 -3.64 -16.59 13.28
CA ILE A 75 -3.08 -17.88 12.84
C ILE A 75 -2.89 -18.72 14.10
N ASN A 76 -3.58 -19.85 14.20
CA ASN A 76 -3.52 -20.75 15.36
C ASN A 76 -3.77 -20.07 16.72
N GLY A 77 -4.65 -19.07 16.75
CA GLY A 77 -4.95 -18.29 17.97
C GLY A 77 -3.96 -17.17 18.28
N GLU A 78 -2.92 -16.99 17.45
CA GLU A 78 -1.95 -15.92 17.57
C GLU A 78 -2.20 -14.81 16.56
N ARG A 79 -2.05 -13.56 17.02
CA ARG A 79 -2.13 -12.37 16.18
C ARG A 79 -0.81 -12.18 15.43
N VAL A 80 -0.79 -12.55 14.15
CA VAL A 80 0.39 -12.50 13.28
C VAL A 80 0.33 -11.30 12.35
N GLY A 81 1.45 -10.57 12.26
CA GLY A 81 1.58 -9.41 11.38
C GLY A 81 0.75 -8.21 11.85
N GLY A 82 0.42 -7.36 10.88
CA GLY A 82 -0.25 -6.08 11.10
C GLY A 82 0.64 -5.02 11.74
N LEU A 83 0.34 -3.76 11.43
CA LEU A 83 1.00 -2.60 12.01
C LEU A 83 0.30 -2.22 13.34
N PRO A 84 1.03 -2.07 14.46
CA PRO A 84 0.46 -1.50 15.69
C PRO A 84 -0.19 -0.13 15.45
N GLY A 85 -1.22 0.19 16.25
CA GLY A 85 -2.07 1.35 16.03
C GLY A 85 -1.32 2.68 16.11
N ASP A 86 -0.45 2.83 17.10
CA ASP A 86 0.42 3.99 17.31
C ASP A 86 1.42 4.20 16.16
N LEU A 87 2.04 3.11 15.67
CA LEU A 87 2.94 3.18 14.51
C LEU A 87 2.18 3.54 13.23
N ARG A 88 0.96 3.00 13.06
CA ARG A 88 0.07 3.35 11.93
C ARG A 88 -0.31 4.82 11.99
N GLU A 89 -0.79 5.31 13.12
CA GLU A 89 -1.16 6.71 13.31
C GLU A 89 0.02 7.64 13.02
N ARG A 90 1.22 7.28 13.48
CA ARG A 90 2.41 8.07 13.16
C ARG A 90 2.71 8.13 11.67
N LEU A 91 2.67 7.00 10.97
CA LEU A 91 2.90 6.96 9.52
C LEU A 91 1.77 7.66 8.74
N THR A 92 0.52 7.55 9.19
CA THR A 92 -0.63 8.29 8.63
C THR A 92 -0.40 9.80 8.76
N GLY A 93 0.08 10.29 9.91
CA GLY A 93 0.43 11.69 10.09
C GLY A 93 1.49 12.15 9.09
N LEU A 94 2.59 11.40 8.94
CA LEU A 94 3.64 11.71 7.96
C LEU A 94 3.12 11.71 6.52
N ALA A 95 2.22 10.79 6.19
CA ALA A 95 1.61 10.73 4.86
C ALA A 95 0.70 11.94 4.61
N ASN A 96 -0.15 12.31 5.56
CA ASN A 96 -1.02 13.48 5.48
C ASN A 96 -0.19 14.78 5.34
N ASP A 97 0.91 14.91 6.09
CA ASP A 97 1.83 16.05 5.95
C ASP A 97 2.43 16.12 4.54
N ALA A 98 2.83 14.97 3.97
CA ALA A 98 3.36 14.90 2.62
C ALA A 98 2.30 15.22 1.55
N ILE A 99 1.05 14.77 1.75
CA ILE A 99 -0.10 15.11 0.89
C ILE A 99 -0.35 16.62 0.91
N ASN A 100 -0.50 17.20 2.11
CA ASN A 100 -0.79 18.62 2.28
C ASN A 100 0.32 19.54 1.76
N ALA A 101 1.55 19.03 1.68
CA ALA A 101 2.72 19.75 1.18
C ALA A 101 3.08 19.41 -0.27
N ASP A 102 2.22 18.68 -1.00
CA ASP A 102 2.43 18.32 -2.41
C ASP A 102 3.81 17.68 -2.67
N LYS A 103 4.22 16.75 -1.79
CA LYS A 103 5.53 16.10 -1.89
C LYS A 103 5.49 14.83 -2.74
N GLY A 104 6.60 14.55 -3.42
CA GLY A 104 6.83 13.25 -4.06
C GLY A 104 5.75 12.89 -5.07
N VAL A 105 4.99 11.82 -4.82
CA VAL A 105 3.94 11.32 -5.74
C VAL A 105 2.65 12.13 -5.66
N TRP A 106 2.41 12.84 -4.55
CA TRP A 106 1.12 13.45 -4.24
C TRP A 106 0.61 14.51 -5.25
N PRO A 107 1.46 15.35 -5.87
CA PRO A 107 1.03 16.27 -6.94
C PRO A 107 0.48 15.57 -8.19
N HIS A 108 0.75 14.28 -8.32
CA HIS A 108 0.36 13.46 -9.46
C HIS A 108 -0.66 12.39 -9.08
N ASP A 109 -1.03 12.28 -7.79
CA ASP A 109 -1.97 11.26 -7.34
C ASP A 109 -3.36 11.51 -7.95
N GLN A 110 -3.89 10.49 -8.60
CA GLN A 110 -5.21 10.51 -9.22
C GLN A 110 -6.17 9.53 -8.54
N SER A 111 -5.79 8.96 -7.38
CA SER A 111 -6.59 7.95 -6.68
C SER A 111 -8.03 8.40 -6.43
N THR A 112 -8.22 9.69 -6.18
CA THR A 112 -9.53 10.33 -5.91
C THR A 112 -9.91 11.41 -6.93
N ASP A 113 -9.28 11.43 -8.11
CA ASP A 113 -9.53 12.43 -9.17
C ASP A 113 -10.08 11.83 -10.48
N SER A 114 -10.84 10.75 -10.37
CA SER A 114 -11.55 10.10 -11.48
C SER A 114 -10.73 9.87 -12.78
N PRO A 115 -9.52 9.30 -12.70
CA PRO A 115 -8.68 9.05 -13.87
C PRO A 115 -9.40 8.20 -14.93
N GLN A 116 -9.07 8.49 -16.19
CA GLN A 116 -9.52 7.72 -17.34
C GLN A 116 -8.72 6.42 -17.45
N VAL A 117 -9.41 5.30 -17.59
CA VAL A 117 -8.82 3.99 -17.85
C VAL A 117 -9.69 3.29 -18.89
N THR A 118 -9.15 3.14 -20.09
CA THR A 118 -9.84 2.50 -21.22
C THR A 118 -9.15 1.22 -21.65
N GLN A 119 -7.84 1.12 -21.40
CA GLN A 119 -6.99 -0.01 -21.76
C GLN A 119 -5.87 -0.19 -20.75
N ASP A 120 -5.19 -1.34 -20.80
CA ASP A 120 -4.08 -1.70 -19.93
C ASP A 120 -2.93 -0.68 -19.98
N SER A 121 -2.62 -0.17 -21.17
CA SER A 121 -1.52 0.76 -21.38
C SER A 121 -1.72 2.12 -20.70
N ASP A 122 -2.96 2.50 -20.39
CA ASP A 122 -3.26 3.73 -19.64
C ASP A 122 -2.69 3.64 -18.22
N LEU A 123 -2.64 2.45 -17.63
CA LEU A 123 -2.15 2.25 -16.26
C LEU A 123 -0.71 2.75 -16.09
N PHE A 124 0.15 2.61 -17.10
CA PHE A 124 1.55 3.03 -17.02
C PHE A 124 1.74 4.54 -16.82
N GLN A 125 0.70 5.34 -17.04
CA GLN A 125 0.73 6.80 -16.85
C GLN A 125 0.10 7.24 -15.52
N LEU A 126 -0.53 6.33 -14.77
CA LEU A 126 -1.31 6.68 -13.58
C LEU A 126 -0.50 6.53 -12.30
N ALA A 127 -0.42 7.62 -11.54
CA ALA A 127 -0.08 7.54 -10.11
C ALA A 127 -1.39 7.38 -9.33
N ILE A 128 -1.70 6.13 -8.98
CA ILE A 128 -2.87 5.77 -8.16
C ILE A 128 -2.46 4.80 -7.06
N TRP A 129 -3.32 4.61 -6.07
CA TRP A 129 -3.07 3.72 -4.95
C TRP A 129 -2.66 2.31 -5.42
N PRO A 130 -1.51 1.76 -4.93
CA PRO A 130 -0.93 0.54 -5.50
C PRO A 130 -1.82 -0.70 -5.49
N LYS A 131 -2.79 -0.79 -4.56
CA LYS A 131 -3.74 -1.91 -4.57
C LYS A 131 -4.76 -1.80 -5.68
N LEU A 132 -5.28 -0.60 -5.93
CA LEU A 132 -6.17 -0.37 -7.05
C LEU A 132 -5.44 -0.67 -8.37
N TYR A 133 -4.25 -0.12 -8.56
CA TYR A 133 -3.40 -0.41 -9.71
C TYR A 133 -3.25 -1.92 -9.93
N ARG A 134 -2.87 -2.66 -8.88
CA ARG A 134 -2.63 -4.10 -8.98
C ARG A 134 -3.89 -4.88 -9.36
N ARG A 135 -5.08 -4.43 -8.95
CA ARG A 135 -6.34 -5.09 -9.31
C ARG A 135 -6.74 -4.79 -10.75
N LEU A 136 -6.56 -3.55 -11.21
CA LEU A 136 -6.75 -3.19 -12.61
C LEU A 136 -5.79 -3.96 -13.52
N ALA A 137 -4.50 -4.01 -13.17
CA ALA A 137 -3.50 -4.76 -13.95
C ALA A 137 -3.86 -6.24 -14.07
N LYS A 138 -4.31 -6.87 -12.97
CA LYS A 138 -4.78 -8.27 -12.99
C LYS A 138 -6.05 -8.48 -13.81
N TYR A 139 -6.95 -7.50 -13.82
CA TYR A 139 -8.17 -7.56 -14.62
C TYR A 139 -7.86 -7.51 -16.11
N TYR A 140 -6.94 -6.64 -16.53
CA TYR A 140 -6.49 -6.58 -17.93
C TYR A 140 -5.65 -7.79 -18.35
N ASP A 141 -4.95 -8.44 -17.42
CA ASP A 141 -4.21 -9.69 -17.64
C ASP A 141 -5.12 -10.94 -17.72
N ASP A 142 -6.37 -10.85 -17.24
CA ASP A 142 -7.33 -11.96 -17.30
C ASP A 142 -8.04 -11.98 -18.66
N GLU A 143 -7.65 -12.91 -19.53
CA GLU A 143 -8.23 -13.09 -20.88
C GLU A 143 -9.75 -13.39 -20.88
N ASN A 144 -10.30 -13.84 -19.75
CA ASN A 144 -11.73 -14.14 -19.64
C ASN A 144 -12.55 -12.95 -19.14
N ALA A 145 -11.90 -11.85 -18.75
CA ALA A 145 -12.59 -10.66 -18.28
C ALA A 145 -13.18 -9.86 -19.45
N ASN A 146 -14.35 -9.27 -19.24
CA ASN A 146 -14.96 -8.38 -20.23
C ASN A 146 -14.27 -7.00 -20.17
N HIS A 147 -13.44 -6.68 -21.17
CA HIS A 147 -12.71 -5.41 -21.26
C HIS A 147 -13.42 -4.31 -22.06
N ALA A 148 -14.71 -4.47 -22.39
CA ALA A 148 -15.43 -3.47 -23.19
C ALA A 148 -15.47 -2.08 -22.54
N ASN A 149 -15.51 -2.03 -21.21
CA ASN A 149 -15.43 -0.83 -20.37
C ASN A 149 -15.21 -1.23 -18.90
N LEU A 150 -15.01 -0.27 -18.00
CA LEU A 150 -14.71 -0.52 -16.59
C LEU A 150 -15.88 -1.09 -15.77
N PHE A 151 -17.11 -1.17 -16.29
CA PHE A 151 -18.14 -1.96 -15.62
C PHE A 151 -17.74 -3.44 -15.56
N GLY A 152 -17.02 -3.93 -16.58
CA GLY A 152 -16.47 -5.28 -16.57
C GLY A 152 -15.44 -5.50 -15.45
N PHE A 153 -14.71 -4.46 -15.03
CA PHE A 153 -13.82 -4.54 -13.86
C PHE A 153 -14.60 -4.75 -12.57
N ARG A 154 -15.73 -4.05 -12.39
CA ARG A 154 -16.62 -4.23 -11.24
C ARG A 154 -17.16 -5.67 -11.20
N ASP A 155 -17.68 -6.14 -12.32
CA ASP A 155 -18.22 -7.50 -12.43
C ASP A 155 -17.13 -8.55 -12.16
N TRP A 156 -15.91 -8.32 -12.65
CA TRP A 156 -14.76 -9.19 -12.42
C TRP A 156 -14.35 -9.27 -10.95
N LEU A 157 -14.39 -8.15 -10.21
CA LEU A 157 -14.17 -8.15 -8.76
C LEU A 157 -15.26 -8.96 -8.04
N HIS A 158 -16.53 -8.75 -8.41
CA HIS A 158 -17.67 -9.43 -7.78
C HIS A 158 -17.72 -10.93 -8.06
N ALA A 159 -17.19 -11.38 -9.20
CA ALA A 159 -17.13 -12.79 -9.57
C ALA A 159 -16.26 -13.64 -8.62
N ASP A 160 -15.26 -13.05 -7.95
CA ASP A 160 -14.53 -13.70 -6.86
C ASP A 160 -14.21 -12.70 -5.76
N ARG A 161 -15.18 -12.51 -4.87
CA ARG A 161 -15.02 -11.60 -3.74
C ARG A 161 -13.92 -12.01 -2.77
N SER A 162 -13.48 -13.27 -2.78
CA SER A 162 -12.47 -13.76 -1.85
C SER A 162 -11.05 -13.44 -2.30
N GLY A 163 -10.76 -13.61 -3.59
CA GLY A 163 -9.43 -13.42 -4.17
C GLY A 163 -9.25 -12.08 -4.88
N ARG A 164 -10.32 -11.44 -5.36
CA ARG A 164 -10.27 -10.22 -6.20
C ARG A 164 -10.76 -8.97 -5.48
N ASP A 165 -11.85 -9.06 -4.72
CA ASP A 165 -12.47 -7.93 -4.02
C ASP A 165 -11.90 -7.77 -2.59
N ASP A 166 -10.73 -7.13 -2.49
CA ASP A 166 -9.99 -6.99 -1.22
C ASP A 166 -10.88 -6.45 -0.09
N LEU A 167 -10.82 -7.05 1.10
CA LEU A 167 -11.49 -6.52 2.29
C LEU A 167 -10.67 -5.37 2.88
N ILE A 168 -11.33 -4.27 3.23
CA ILE A 168 -10.70 -3.03 3.67
C ILE A 168 -11.49 -2.47 4.85
N LEU A 169 -10.78 -2.23 5.95
CA LEU A 169 -11.31 -1.41 7.04
C LEU A 169 -11.15 0.07 6.66
N VAL A 170 -12.26 0.78 6.60
CA VAL A 170 -12.33 2.21 6.32
C VAL A 170 -12.38 2.96 7.64
N LEU A 171 -11.26 3.58 8.02
CA LEU A 171 -11.07 4.14 9.35
C LEU A 171 -12.08 5.24 9.73
N PRO A 172 -12.42 6.22 8.85
CA PRO A 172 -13.37 7.29 9.19
C PRO A 172 -14.75 6.82 9.62
N ILE A 173 -15.22 5.68 9.09
CA ILE A 173 -16.56 5.12 9.38
C ILE A 173 -16.51 3.85 10.25
N GLY A 174 -15.33 3.26 10.44
CA GLY A 174 -15.15 2.04 11.24
C GLY A 174 -15.73 0.78 10.61
N GLU A 175 -16.00 0.77 9.31
CA GLU A 175 -16.66 -0.34 8.61
C GLU A 175 -15.68 -1.16 7.77
N LEU A 176 -16.01 -2.45 7.64
CA LEU A 176 -15.36 -3.36 6.70
C LEU A 176 -16.11 -3.33 5.37
N LEU A 177 -15.46 -2.79 4.35
CA LEU A 177 -15.97 -2.70 2.99
C LEU A 177 -15.06 -3.48 2.05
N ASN A 178 -15.58 -3.93 0.91
CA ASN A 178 -14.74 -4.49 -0.13
C ASN A 178 -14.18 -3.37 -1.02
N LEU A 179 -13.14 -3.66 -1.79
CA LEU A 179 -12.56 -2.70 -2.73
C LEU A 179 -13.63 -2.12 -3.66
N SER A 180 -14.51 -2.95 -4.22
CA SER A 180 -15.60 -2.52 -5.08
C SER A 180 -16.57 -1.54 -4.41
N ASP A 181 -16.77 -1.65 -3.09
CA ASP A 181 -17.68 -0.79 -2.31
C ASP A 181 -17.08 0.61 -2.10
N ILE A 182 -15.75 0.74 -2.10
CA ILE A 182 -15.04 2.03 -1.95
C ILE A 182 -14.68 2.68 -3.28
N LEU A 183 -15.14 2.13 -4.41
CA LEU A 183 -14.91 2.66 -5.74
C LEU A 183 -16.17 3.28 -6.33
N THR A 184 -16.00 4.37 -7.07
CA THR A 184 -16.97 4.88 -8.03
C THR A 184 -16.41 4.58 -9.41
N ILE A 185 -17.16 3.82 -10.21
CA ILE A 185 -16.74 3.39 -11.55
C ILE A 185 -17.81 3.81 -12.56
N THR A 186 -17.38 4.46 -13.63
CA THR A 186 -18.19 4.73 -14.83
C THR A 186 -17.74 3.80 -15.97
N ALA A 187 -18.12 4.06 -17.22
CA ALA A 187 -17.61 3.29 -18.34
C ALA A 187 -16.08 3.41 -18.50
N ASN A 188 -15.51 4.58 -18.23
CA ASN A 188 -14.10 4.87 -18.51
C ASN A 188 -13.36 5.57 -17.37
N THR A 189 -14.03 5.91 -16.27
CA THR A 189 -13.36 6.47 -15.08
C THR A 189 -13.50 5.58 -13.87
N ILE A 190 -12.51 5.68 -12.99
CA ILE A 190 -12.48 5.01 -11.70
C ILE A 190 -11.98 5.96 -10.62
N ASN A 191 -12.63 5.95 -9.46
CA ASN A 191 -12.34 6.87 -8.37
C ASN A 191 -12.45 6.16 -7.02
N MET A 192 -11.49 6.36 -6.11
CA MET A 192 -11.62 5.95 -4.71
C MET A 192 -12.47 6.95 -3.94
N LYS A 193 -13.35 6.47 -3.06
CA LYS A 193 -14.18 7.30 -2.16
C LYS A 193 -13.42 7.83 -0.94
N TYR A 194 -12.27 7.23 -0.63
CA TYR A 194 -11.48 7.52 0.56
C TYR A 194 -9.99 7.63 0.19
N LEU A 195 -9.24 8.43 0.94
CA LEU A 195 -7.79 8.54 0.76
C LEU A 195 -7.10 7.27 1.21
N SER A 196 -5.93 6.98 0.63
CA SER A 196 -5.14 5.80 1.02
C SER A 196 -4.72 5.80 2.50
N THR A 197 -4.65 6.96 3.14
CA THR A 197 -4.35 7.14 4.57
C THR A 197 -5.46 6.66 5.49
N ASP A 198 -6.69 6.51 4.98
CA ASP A 198 -7.89 6.08 5.69
C ASP A 198 -8.14 4.57 5.61
N LEU A 199 -7.28 3.84 4.87
CA LEU A 199 -7.54 2.45 4.51
C LEU A 199 -6.57 1.48 5.19
N VAL A 200 -7.13 0.41 5.74
CA VAL A 200 -6.37 -0.75 6.23
C VAL A 200 -6.86 -2.00 5.53
N ILE A 201 -5.98 -2.63 4.75
CA ILE A 201 -6.29 -3.86 4.02
C ILE A 201 -6.39 -4.99 5.04
N VAL A 202 -7.52 -5.71 5.00
CA VAL A 202 -7.75 -6.89 5.83
C VAL A 202 -7.41 -8.12 5.00
N PRO A 203 -6.33 -8.82 5.34
CA PRO A 203 -5.98 -9.98 4.58
C PRO A 203 -7.00 -11.12 4.79
N ARG A 204 -7.32 -11.81 3.71
CA ARG A 204 -8.05 -13.09 3.72
C ARG A 204 -7.09 -14.26 3.63
#